data_AF-A0A7V0NPX5-F1
#
_entry.id   AF-A0A7V0NPX5-F1
#
_cell.length_a   1.000
_cell.length_b   1.000
_cell.length_c   1.000
_cell.angle_alpha   90.00
_cell.angle_beta   90.00
_cell.angle_gamma   90.00
#
_symmetry.space_group_name_H-M   'P 1'
#
loop_
_entity.id
_entity.type
_entity.pdbx_description
1 polymer ?
#
loop_
_entity_poly.entity_id
_entity_poly.type
_entity_poly.pdbx_seq_one_letter_code
_entity_poly.pdbx_strand_id
1 'polypeptide(L)'
;MTNLTSRIRFYHYMSGVLINRQGDYLCSKCKAYANTISAMKTGLAEMKSESAEEIASISAELSELLNEADRCINSMNIPENTEGRKKAGKCLLPKGTCFVKSSKGLLKNIQGTE
;
A
#
# COMPACT_ATOMS: atom_id res chain seq x y z
N MET A 1 -11.52 -17.91 2.32
CA MET A 1 -11.23 -16.59 2.92
C MET A 1 -12.08 -15.56 2.20
N THR A 2 -12.90 -14.79 2.92
CA THR A 2 -13.67 -13.70 2.32
C THR A 2 -12.74 -12.71 1.64
N ASN A 3 -13.19 -12.08 0.56
CA ASN A 3 -12.45 -11.04 -0.15
C ASN A 3 -11.89 -9.98 0.85
N LEU A 4 -12.71 -9.60 1.83
CA LEU A 4 -12.35 -8.65 2.89
C LEU A 4 -11.12 -9.06 3.73
N THR A 5 -11.05 -10.32 4.18
CA THR A 5 -9.90 -10.80 4.99
C THR A 5 -8.59 -10.64 4.23
N SER A 6 -8.58 -11.02 2.95
CA SER A 6 -7.41 -10.88 2.07
C SER A 6 -7.06 -9.40 1.85
N ARG A 7 -8.06 -8.54 1.65
CA ARG A 7 -7.87 -7.09 1.52
C ARG A 7 -7.25 -6.48 2.78
N ILE A 8 -7.77 -6.79 3.98
CA ILE A 8 -7.23 -6.28 5.25
C ILE A 8 -5.75 -6.66 5.41
N ARG A 9 -5.42 -7.95 5.23
CA ARG A 9 -4.04 -8.44 5.30
C ARG A 9 -3.14 -7.78 4.27
N PHE A 10 -3.66 -7.52 3.08
CA PHE A 10 -2.92 -6.79 2.05
C PHE A 10 -2.62 -5.34 2.46
N TYR A 11 -3.60 -4.60 2.97
CA TYR A 11 -3.38 -3.22 3.43
C TYR A 11 -2.38 -3.18 4.58
N HIS A 12 -2.47 -4.11 5.53
CA HIS A 12 -1.52 -4.25 6.62
C HIS A 12 -0.09 -4.50 6.11
N TYR A 13 0.10 -5.52 5.26
CA TYR A 13 1.38 -5.81 4.63
C TYR A 13 1.95 -4.60 3.87
N MET A 14 1.13 -3.95 3.05
CA MET A 14 1.54 -2.78 2.27
C MET A 14 1.93 -1.61 3.16
N SER A 15 1.22 -1.39 4.26
CA SER A 15 1.55 -0.32 5.20
C SER A 15 2.96 -0.52 5.76
N GLY A 16 3.33 -1.76 6.13
CA GLY A 16 4.66 -2.13 6.57
C GLY A 16 5.73 -1.95 5.49
N VAL A 17 5.44 -2.34 4.24
CA VAL A 17 6.36 -2.10 3.13
C VAL A 17 6.61 -0.61 2.93
N LEU A 18 5.54 0.20 2.90
CA LEU A 18 5.64 1.60 2.53
C LEU A 18 6.28 2.46 3.62
N ILE A 19 5.96 2.22 4.90
CA ILE A 19 6.53 2.99 6.00
C ILE A 19 8.05 2.81 6.09
N ASN A 20 8.53 1.57 5.89
CA ASN A 20 9.96 1.26 5.84
C ASN A 20 10.68 1.95 4.68
N ARG A 21 9.97 2.35 3.63
CA ARG A 21 10.52 3.09 2.49
C ARG A 21 10.40 4.60 2.62
N GLN A 22 9.66 5.12 3.60
CA GLN A 22 9.50 6.57 3.77
C GLN A 22 10.83 7.23 4.19
N GLY A 23 11.63 6.53 4.99
CA GLY A 23 12.97 6.95 5.40
C GLY A 23 14.06 6.72 4.35
N ASP A 24 13.79 5.97 3.28
CA ASP A 24 14.78 5.71 2.24
C ASP A 24 14.97 6.94 1.35
N TYR A 25 16.19 7.51 1.35
CA TYR A 25 16.56 8.69 0.55
C TYR A 25 16.18 8.59 -0.93
N LEU A 26 16.22 7.38 -1.49
CA LEU A 26 15.86 7.17 -2.89
C LEU A 26 14.34 7.14 -3.10
N CYS A 27 13.62 6.44 -2.22
CA CYS A 27 12.17 6.27 -2.32
C CYS A 27 11.41 7.57 -2.04
N SER A 28 11.92 8.42 -1.16
CA SER A 28 11.33 9.74 -0.86
C SER A 28 11.32 10.72 -2.04
N LYS A 29 11.96 10.40 -3.18
CA LYS A 29 11.85 11.19 -4.43
C LYS A 29 11.27 10.39 -5.60
N CYS A 30 10.73 9.21 -5.32
CA CYS A 30 10.32 8.25 -6.34
C CYS A 30 8.83 8.39 -6.68
N LYS A 31 8.52 8.64 -7.97
CA LYS A 31 7.13 8.77 -8.44
C LYS A 31 6.32 7.48 -8.25
N ALA A 32 6.96 6.32 -8.37
CA ALA A 32 6.27 5.04 -8.13
C ALA A 32 5.88 4.88 -6.65
N TYR A 33 6.69 5.40 -5.73
CA TYR A 33 6.39 5.37 -4.30
C TYR A 33 5.24 6.34 -3.95
N ALA A 34 5.32 7.59 -4.40
CA ALA A 34 4.26 8.57 -4.22
C ALA A 34 2.91 8.07 -4.77
N ASN A 35 2.89 7.57 -6.00
CA ASN A 35 1.68 7.03 -6.61
C ASN A 35 1.11 5.83 -5.83
N THR A 36 1.96 4.98 -5.26
CA THR A 36 1.49 3.84 -4.47
C THR A 36 0.91 4.30 -3.13
N ILE A 37 1.52 5.25 -2.40
CA ILE A 37 0.91 5.79 -1.17
C ILE A 37 -0.46 6.39 -1.48
N SER A 38 -0.56 7.22 -2.51
CA SER A 38 -1.83 7.82 -2.92
C SER A 38 -2.89 6.75 -3.22
N ALA A 39 -2.54 5.73 -4.02
CA ALA A 39 -3.45 4.62 -4.32
C ALA A 39 -3.83 3.82 -3.06
N MET A 40 -2.90 3.63 -2.11
CA MET A 40 -3.19 2.94 -0.86
C MET A 40 -4.16 3.71 0.03
N LYS A 41 -4.01 5.05 0.13
CA LYS A 41 -4.93 5.91 0.89
C LYS A 41 -6.34 5.85 0.31
N THR A 42 -6.47 6.04 -1.01
CA THR A 42 -7.75 5.96 -1.71
C THR A 42 -8.38 4.58 -1.58
N GLY A 43 -7.64 3.52 -1.93
CA GLY A 43 -8.19 2.17 -1.91
C GLY A 43 -8.59 1.68 -0.52
N LEU A 44 -7.88 2.11 0.54
CA LEU A 44 -8.25 1.75 1.90
C LEU A 44 -9.58 2.39 2.30
N ALA A 45 -9.75 3.69 1.98
CA ALA A 45 -10.99 4.39 2.25
C ALA A 45 -12.17 3.77 1.48
N GLU A 46 -11.97 3.45 0.20
CA GLU A 46 -12.96 2.76 -0.63
C GLU A 46 -13.32 1.39 -0.03
N MET A 47 -12.34 0.57 0.34
CA MET A 47 -12.59 -0.74 0.97
C MET A 47 -13.41 -0.61 2.26
N LYS A 48 -13.07 0.36 3.12
CA LYS A 48 -13.80 0.60 4.38
C LYS A 48 -15.25 1.03 4.12
N SER A 49 -15.49 1.80 3.05
CA SER A 49 -16.83 2.22 2.67
C SER A 49 -17.65 1.08 2.05
N GLU A 50 -17.06 0.30 1.15
CA GLU A 50 -17.72 -0.81 0.46
C GLU A 50 -18.09 -1.96 1.40
N SER A 51 -17.27 -2.21 2.41
CA SER A 51 -17.40 -3.35 3.32
C SER A 51 -17.77 -2.93 4.75
N ALA A 52 -18.42 -1.79 4.95
CA ALA A 52 -18.70 -1.24 6.28
C ALA A 52 -19.47 -2.21 7.20
N GLU A 53 -20.51 -2.87 6.68
CA GLU A 53 -21.30 -3.86 7.43
C GLU A 53 -20.47 -5.10 7.78
N GLU A 54 -19.70 -5.63 6.82
CA GLU A 54 -18.82 -6.78 7.05
C GLU A 54 -17.73 -6.44 8.09
N ILE A 55 -17.15 -5.25 8.02
CA ILE A 55 -16.13 -4.74 8.95
C ILE A 55 -16.66 -4.69 10.39
N ALA A 56 -17.93 -4.36 10.60
CA ALA A 56 -18.52 -4.35 11.95
C ALA A 56 -18.55 -5.75 12.60
N SER A 57 -18.41 -6.82 11.80
CA SER A 57 -18.53 -8.22 12.23
C SER A 57 -17.21 -9.02 12.18
N ILE A 58 -16.08 -8.39 11.82
CA ILE A 58 -14.79 -9.08 11.76
C ILE A 58 -14.26 -9.46 13.16
N SER A 59 -13.34 -10.42 13.21
CA SER A 59 -12.66 -10.78 14.45
C SER A 59 -11.81 -9.64 15.01
N ALA A 60 -11.52 -9.68 16.32
CA ALA A 60 -10.64 -8.72 16.98
C ALA A 60 -9.26 -8.63 16.30
N GLU A 61 -8.67 -9.78 15.94
CA GLU A 61 -7.39 -9.84 15.21
C GLU A 61 -7.44 -9.06 13.89
N LEU A 62 -8.50 -9.24 13.08
CA LEU A 62 -8.63 -8.52 11.82
C LEU A 62 -8.88 -7.02 12.03
N SER A 63 -9.60 -6.67 13.08
CA SER A 63 -9.81 -5.26 13.47
C SER A 63 -8.49 -4.58 13.85
N GLU A 64 -7.63 -5.26 14.61
CA GLU A 64 -6.29 -4.75 14.95
C GLU A 64 -5.43 -4.52 13.70
N LEU A 65 -5.40 -5.50 12.78
CA LEU A 65 -4.65 -5.36 11.52
C LEU A 65 -5.17 -4.19 10.67
N LEU A 66 -6.50 -4.02 10.58
CA LEU A 66 -7.12 -2.92 9.85
C LEU A 66 -6.79 -1.56 10.48
N ASN A 67 -6.89 -1.45 11.80
CA ASN A 67 -6.61 -0.21 12.53
C ASN A 67 -5.13 0.17 12.43
N GLU A 68 -4.22 -0.80 12.51
CA GLU A 68 -2.79 -0.55 12.32
C GLU A 68 -2.49 -0.10 10.89
N ALA A 69 -3.07 -0.78 9.89
CA ALA A 69 -2.91 -0.39 8.49
C ALA A 69 -3.41 1.04 8.24
N ASP A 70 -4.58 1.39 8.78
CA ASP A 70 -5.17 2.72 8.67
C ASP A 70 -4.30 3.80 9.30
N ARG A 71 -3.88 3.60 10.56
CA ARG A 71 -2.98 4.50 11.27
C ARG A 71 -1.68 4.73 10.48
N CYS A 72 -1.06 3.64 10.03
CA CYS A 72 0.20 3.69 9.30
C CYS A 72 0.03 4.42 7.96
N ILE A 73 -0.96 4.02 7.16
CA ILE A 73 -1.23 4.61 5.85
C ILE A 73 -1.55 6.11 5.96
N ASN A 74 -2.36 6.51 6.94
CA ASN A 74 -2.73 7.91 7.12
C ASN A 74 -1.56 8.76 7.63
N SER A 75 -0.62 8.19 8.39
CA SER A 75 0.60 8.87 8.85
C SER A 75 1.65 9.10 7.74
N MET A 76 1.53 8.42 6.60
CA MET A 76 2.53 8.53 5.54
C MET A 76 2.42 9.84 4.76
N ASN A 77 3.58 10.44 4.51
CA ASN A 77 3.71 11.64 3.68
C ASN A 77 3.87 11.22 2.22
N ILE A 78 3.01 11.75 1.34
CA ILE A 78 3.17 11.59 -0.09
C ILE A 78 4.29 12.54 -0.52
N PRO A 79 5.42 12.04 -1.06
CA PRO A 79 6.48 12.95 -1.44
C PRO A 79 6.10 13.82 -2.62
N GLU A 80 6.52 15.08 -2.56
CA GLU A 80 6.36 16.06 -3.64
C GLU A 80 7.55 16.01 -4.61
N ASN A 81 7.41 16.67 -5.77
CA ASN A 81 8.48 16.83 -6.76
C ASN A 81 9.15 15.50 -7.18
N THR A 82 8.35 14.44 -7.30
CA THR A 82 8.88 13.10 -7.57
C THR A 82 9.19 12.86 -9.03
N GLU A 83 10.19 12.01 -9.28
CA GLU A 83 10.61 11.65 -10.64
C GLU A 83 10.58 10.13 -10.87
N GLY A 84 10.56 9.73 -12.14
CA GLY A 84 10.65 8.34 -12.56
C GLY A 84 12.04 7.74 -12.35
N ARG A 85 12.48 7.59 -11.09
CA ARG A 85 13.88 7.25 -10.74
C ARG A 85 14.46 6.04 -11.46
N LYS A 86 13.67 4.98 -11.69
CA LYS A 86 14.16 3.79 -12.42
C LYS A 86 14.45 4.09 -13.89
N LYS A 87 13.58 4.85 -14.56
CA LYS A 87 13.79 5.28 -15.97
C LYS A 87 14.95 6.27 -16.07
N ALA A 88 15.18 7.06 -15.02
CA ALA A 88 16.29 8.02 -14.93
C ALA A 88 17.62 7.40 -14.45
N GLY A 89 17.72 6.07 -14.25
CA GLY A 89 18.94 5.42 -13.74
C GLY A 89 19.28 5.72 -12.27
N LYS A 90 18.40 6.42 -11.54
CA LYS A 90 18.60 6.88 -10.15
C LYS A 90 18.04 5.94 -9.08
N CYS A 91 17.63 4.74 -9.48
CA CYS A 91 17.14 3.70 -8.57
C CYS A 91 18.17 2.57 -8.50
N LEU A 92 18.72 2.35 -7.31
CA LEU A 92 19.79 1.36 -7.08
C LEU A 92 19.26 -0.07 -6.88
N LEU A 93 17.94 -0.25 -6.76
CA LEU A 93 17.36 -1.59 -6.70
C LEU A 93 17.52 -2.30 -8.05
N PRO A 94 17.87 -3.61 -8.06
CA PRO A 94 17.88 -4.42 -9.26
C PRO A 94 16.57 -4.39 -10.07
N LYS A 95 16.60 -4.86 -11.31
CA LYS A 95 15.36 -4.98 -12.11
C LYS A 95 14.45 -6.04 -11.45
N GLY A 96 13.16 -5.73 -11.32
CA GLY A 96 12.17 -6.64 -10.72
C GLY A 96 12.09 -6.65 -9.20
N THR A 97 13.01 -5.98 -8.48
CA THR A 97 13.08 -6.03 -7.00
C THR A 97 12.49 -4.80 -6.31
N CYS A 98 11.76 -3.96 -7.05
CA CYS A 98 11.11 -2.79 -6.45
C CYS A 98 9.97 -3.24 -5.53
N PHE A 99 10.22 -3.28 -4.22
CA PHE A 99 9.24 -3.71 -3.21
C PHE A 99 7.91 -2.96 -3.30
N VAL A 100 7.91 -1.71 -3.78
CA VAL A 100 6.69 -0.92 -4.02
C VAL A 100 5.92 -1.43 -5.25
N LYS A 101 6.60 -1.61 -6.40
CA LYS A 101 5.93 -2.05 -7.63
C LYS A 101 5.54 -3.52 -7.59
N SER A 102 6.40 -4.38 -7.04
CA SER A 102 6.13 -5.81 -6.94
C SER A 102 4.90 -6.05 -6.07
N SER A 103 4.75 -5.27 -4.99
CA SER A 103 3.57 -5.37 -4.13
C SER A 103 2.31 -4.76 -4.75
N LYS A 104 2.44 -3.75 -5.63
CA LYS A 104 1.31 -3.28 -6.46
C LYS A 104 0.78 -4.36 -7.42
N GLY A 105 1.62 -5.30 -7.86
CA GLY A 105 1.17 -6.47 -8.62
C GLY A 105 0.21 -7.34 -7.81
N LEU A 106 0.46 -7.50 -6.51
CA LEU A 106 -0.42 -8.26 -5.61
C LEU A 106 -1.80 -7.60 -5.47
N LEU A 107 -1.87 -6.25 -5.43
CA LEU A 107 -3.15 -5.51 -5.39
C LEU A 107 -4.07 -5.94 -6.54
N LYS A 108 -3.54 -5.98 -7.77
CA LYS A 108 -4.32 -6.34 -8.97
C LYS A 108 -4.89 -7.76 -8.89
N ASN A 109 -4.08 -8.68 -8.39
CA ASN A 109 -4.48 -10.08 -8.24
C ASN A 109 -5.56 -10.26 -7.16
N ILE A 110 -5.50 -9.48 -6.09
CA ILE A 110 -6.51 -9.50 -5.01
C ILE A 110 -7.81 -8.81 -5.43
N GLN A 111 -7.72 -7.78 -6.28
CA GLN A 111 -8.88 -7.06 -6.83
C GLN A 111 -9.55 -7.76 -8.03
N GLY A 112 -9.03 -8.90 -8.50
CA GLY A 112 -9.69 -9.69 -9.55
C GLY A 112 -9.87 -8.92 -10.86
N THR A 113 -8.79 -8.32 -11.37
CA THR A 113 -8.79 -7.81 -12.76
C THR A 113 -8.03 -8.78 -13.65
N GLU A 114 -8.78 -9.62 -14.37
CA GLU A 114 -8.38 -10.06 -15.72
C GLU A 114 -8.43 -8.87 -16.69
#